data_AF-K1R3Q2-F1
#
_entry.id   AF-K1R3Q2-F1
#
_cell.length_a   1.000
_cell.length_b   1.000
_cell.length_c   1.000
_cell.angle_alpha   90.00
_cell.angle_beta   90.00
_cell.angle_gamma   90.00
#
_symmetry.space_group_name_H-M   'P 1'
#
loop_
_entity.id
_entity.type
_entity.pdbx_description
1 polymer ?
#
loop_
_entity_poly.entity_id
_entity_poly.type
_entity_poly.pdbx_seq_one_letter_code
_entity_poly.pdbx_strand_id
1 'polypeptide(L)'
;MSSHMLILAAKFGCVSDMLYIAMYYYKTLRYRKALSVIEMTKVKLAQPYLMYRGCIDRERYTEAVGGQSWSTKMRQAVAGDITLVSEICYISELMPEQNSALQNKMVIVFIPAFVMLHFLEFLCYRHIDTTLSQAALDELQVLVHHDQGLYINDLYRDISWEILGICQQITGNLQPALYSFQQSLTQYPYNKIQTATQRRIQDVIQSIPLI
;
A
#
# COMPACT_ATOMS: atom_id res chain seq x y z
N MET A 1 -1.76 1.81 21.60
CA MET A 1 -2.84 2.73 21.18
C MET A 1 -4.18 2.02 21.27
N SER A 2 -5.22 2.62 21.86
CA SER A 2 -6.55 2.00 21.92
C SER A 2 -7.24 2.05 20.55
N SER A 3 -8.04 1.03 20.19
CA SER A 3 -8.80 0.98 18.93
C SER A 3 -9.64 2.25 18.71
N HIS A 4 -10.09 2.88 19.79
CA HIS A 4 -10.95 4.05 19.75
C HIS A 4 -10.22 5.30 19.22
N MET A 5 -8.96 5.49 19.62
CA MET A 5 -8.14 6.63 19.16
C MET A 5 -7.81 6.54 17.67
N LEU A 6 -7.50 5.34 17.15
CA LEU A 6 -7.25 5.14 15.71
C LEU A 6 -8.50 5.42 14.87
N ILE A 7 -9.65 4.92 15.32
CA ILE A 7 -10.95 5.17 14.67
C ILE A 7 -11.29 6.66 14.70
N LEU A 8 -11.05 7.34 15.83
CA LEU A 8 -11.27 8.79 15.94
C LEU A 8 -10.32 9.57 15.03
N ALA A 9 -9.03 9.26 15.01
CA ALA A 9 -8.06 9.97 14.17
C ALA A 9 -8.44 9.89 12.68
N ALA A 10 -8.78 8.71 12.19
CA ALA A 10 -9.20 8.54 10.80
C ALA A 10 -10.59 9.13 10.48
N LYS A 11 -11.45 9.39 11.48
CA LYS A 11 -12.70 10.17 11.31
C LYS A 11 -12.45 11.66 11.06
N PHE A 12 -11.23 12.15 11.24
CA PHE A 12 -10.83 13.54 10.96
C PHE A 12 -9.73 13.64 9.90
N GLY A 13 -9.10 12.52 9.57
CA GLY A 13 -8.02 12.41 8.60
C GLY A 13 -8.46 12.52 7.14
N CYS A 14 -7.47 12.40 6.27
CA CYS A 14 -7.66 12.29 4.83
C CYS A 14 -8.18 10.89 4.43
N VAL A 15 -8.60 10.71 3.18
CA VAL A 15 -9.13 9.42 2.68
C VAL A 15 -8.13 8.29 2.87
N SER A 16 -6.84 8.52 2.59
CA SER A 16 -5.78 7.53 2.78
C SER A 16 -5.57 7.12 4.24
N ASP A 17 -5.99 7.94 5.22
CA ASP A 17 -5.85 7.59 6.65
C ASP A 17 -6.72 6.40 7.05
N MET A 18 -7.76 6.10 6.27
CA MET A 18 -8.58 4.90 6.44
C MET A 18 -7.76 3.61 6.28
N LEU A 19 -6.67 3.64 5.49
CA LEU A 19 -5.78 2.49 5.33
C LEU A 19 -4.99 2.17 6.61
N TYR A 20 -4.74 3.13 7.51
CA TYR A 20 -4.19 2.81 8.84
C TYR A 20 -5.18 2.05 9.73
N ILE A 21 -6.49 2.34 9.60
CA ILE A 21 -7.51 1.54 10.29
C ILE A 21 -7.53 0.13 9.69
N ALA A 22 -7.48 0.00 8.36
CA ALA A 22 -7.46 -1.29 7.69
C ALA A 22 -6.24 -2.12 8.11
N MET A 23 -5.03 -1.53 8.16
CA MET A 23 -3.82 -2.15 8.70
C MET A 23 -4.00 -2.62 10.14
N TYR A 24 -4.60 -1.79 10.99
CA TYR A 24 -4.87 -2.16 12.38
C TYR A 24 -5.86 -3.33 12.48
N TYR A 25 -6.91 -3.35 11.67
CA TYR A 25 -7.84 -4.48 11.61
C TYR A 25 -7.17 -5.75 11.07
N TYR A 26 -6.35 -5.65 10.04
CA TYR A 26 -5.55 -6.76 9.53
C TYR A 26 -4.64 -7.34 10.62
N LYS A 27 -3.83 -6.50 11.26
CA LYS A 27 -2.91 -6.89 12.35
C LYS A 27 -3.62 -7.55 13.53
N THR A 28 -4.89 -7.22 13.76
CA THR A 28 -5.73 -7.81 14.81
C THR A 28 -6.65 -8.92 14.30
N LEU A 29 -6.36 -9.48 13.12
CA LEU A 29 -7.04 -10.62 12.49
C LEU A 29 -8.53 -10.37 12.20
N ARG A 30 -8.96 -9.10 12.14
CA ARG A 30 -10.34 -8.68 11.86
C ARG A 30 -10.52 -8.40 10.37
N TYR A 31 -10.20 -9.38 9.53
CA TYR A 31 -10.11 -9.25 8.07
C TYR A 31 -11.38 -8.69 7.41
N ARG A 32 -12.57 -9.16 7.81
CA ARG A 32 -13.84 -8.63 7.28
C ARG A 32 -14.05 -7.15 7.60
N LYS A 33 -13.59 -6.68 8.77
CA LYS A 33 -13.65 -5.25 9.13
C LYS A 33 -12.63 -4.44 8.34
N ALA A 34 -11.43 -4.98 8.13
CA ALA A 34 -10.42 -4.36 7.28
C ALA A 34 -10.96 -4.18 5.84
N LEU A 35 -11.53 -5.24 5.25
CA LEU A 35 -12.15 -5.19 3.92
C LEU A 35 -13.27 -4.16 3.84
N SER A 36 -14.17 -4.08 4.82
CA SER A 36 -15.22 -3.06 4.84
C SER A 36 -14.65 -1.62 4.79
N VAL A 37 -13.53 -1.37 5.47
CA VAL A 37 -12.85 -0.06 5.41
C VAL A 37 -12.16 0.14 4.07
N ILE A 38 -11.53 -0.89 3.52
CA ILE A 38 -10.88 -0.87 2.19
C ILE A 38 -11.91 -0.53 1.10
N GLU A 39 -13.07 -1.17 1.08
CA GLU A 39 -14.14 -0.88 0.10
C GLU A 39 -14.62 0.58 0.18
N MET A 40 -14.86 1.09 1.39
CA MET A 40 -15.21 2.50 1.57
C MET A 40 -14.09 3.44 1.09
N THR A 41 -12.83 3.05 1.30
CA THR A 41 -11.67 3.83 0.87
C THR A 41 -11.56 3.84 -0.66
N LYS A 42 -11.74 2.68 -1.30
CA LYS A 42 -11.72 2.50 -2.75
C LYS A 42 -12.76 3.38 -3.44
N VAL A 43 -13.99 3.41 -2.92
CA VAL A 43 -15.06 4.29 -3.41
C VAL A 43 -14.68 5.78 -3.31
N LYS A 44 -14.00 6.18 -2.23
CA LYS A 44 -13.55 7.57 -2.04
C LYS A 44 -12.36 7.92 -2.95
N LEU A 45 -11.43 7.00 -3.14
CA LEU A 45 -10.27 7.20 -4.00
C LEU A 45 -10.65 7.24 -5.49
N ALA A 46 -11.73 6.58 -5.89
CA ALA A 46 -12.23 6.62 -7.27
C ALA A 46 -12.99 7.92 -7.61
N GLN A 47 -13.18 8.83 -6.65
CA GLN A 47 -13.95 10.04 -6.89
C GLN A 47 -13.21 10.97 -7.86
N PRO A 48 -13.91 11.53 -8.86
CA PRO A 48 -13.27 12.35 -9.89
C PRO A 48 -12.80 13.72 -9.38
N TYR A 49 -13.23 14.09 -8.17
CA TYR A 49 -12.82 15.28 -7.46
C TYR A 49 -11.70 15.03 -6.44
N LEU A 50 -11.11 13.83 -6.38
CA LEU A 50 -10.03 13.54 -5.45
C LEU A 50 -8.80 14.44 -5.73
N MET A 51 -8.32 15.11 -4.69
CA MET A 51 -6.98 15.70 -4.62
C MET A 51 -6.01 14.64 -4.12
N TYR A 52 -5.20 14.07 -5.03
CA TYR A 52 -4.16 13.12 -4.68
C TYR A 52 -2.78 13.77 -4.79
N ARG A 53 -2.06 13.90 -3.68
CA ARG A 53 -0.71 14.50 -3.64
C ARG A 53 -0.65 15.91 -4.28
N GLY A 54 -1.74 16.67 -4.18
CA GLY A 54 -1.88 17.99 -4.78
C GLY A 54 -2.30 18.01 -6.26
N CYS A 55 -2.31 16.86 -6.95
CA CYS A 55 -2.91 16.72 -8.28
C CYS A 55 -4.43 16.70 -8.14
N ILE A 56 -5.11 17.59 -8.88
CA ILE A 56 -6.55 17.81 -8.72
C ILE A 56 -7.20 18.40 -9.97
N ASP A 57 -8.39 17.91 -10.30
CA ASP A 57 -9.35 18.61 -11.14
C ASP A 57 -10.04 19.71 -10.30
N ARG A 58 -9.62 20.96 -10.53
CA ARG A 58 -10.09 22.10 -9.73
C ARG A 58 -11.59 22.35 -9.87
N GLU A 59 -12.16 22.11 -11.05
CA GLU A 59 -13.58 22.35 -11.31
C GLU A 59 -14.41 21.34 -10.54
N ARG A 60 -14.14 20.06 -10.73
CA ARG A 60 -14.84 18.96 -10.03
C ARG A 60 -14.68 19.04 -8.52
N TYR A 61 -13.50 19.41 -8.03
CA TYR A 61 -13.29 19.62 -6.59
C TYR A 61 -14.07 20.81 -6.04
N THR A 62 -14.10 21.93 -6.76
CA THR A 62 -14.84 23.12 -6.31
C THR A 62 -16.34 22.85 -6.31
N GLU A 63 -16.86 22.15 -7.33
CA GLU A 63 -18.26 21.72 -7.40
C GLU A 63 -18.63 20.79 -6.23
N ALA A 64 -17.83 19.75 -5.97
CA ALA A 64 -18.15 18.74 -4.96
C ALA A 64 -17.97 19.26 -3.52
N VAL A 65 -16.88 19.99 -3.24
CA VAL A 65 -16.48 20.33 -1.87
C VAL A 65 -16.09 21.80 -1.65
N GLY A 66 -16.21 22.68 -2.65
CA GLY A 66 -15.70 24.06 -2.58
C GLY A 66 -16.17 24.87 -1.37
N GLY A 67 -17.47 24.82 -1.05
CA GLY A 67 -18.08 25.51 0.10
C GLY A 67 -18.02 24.75 1.43
N GLN A 68 -17.42 23.56 1.46
CA GLN A 68 -17.36 22.72 2.65
C GLN A 68 -16.22 23.14 3.60
N SER A 69 -16.34 22.76 4.88
CA SER A 69 -15.27 22.92 5.86
C SER A 69 -14.00 22.16 5.46
N TRP A 70 -12.84 22.58 5.96
CA TRP A 70 -11.57 21.89 5.73
C TRP A 70 -11.60 20.43 6.17
N SER A 71 -12.22 20.12 7.32
CA SER A 71 -12.36 18.74 7.80
C SER A 71 -13.20 17.87 6.86
N THR A 72 -14.25 18.43 6.24
CA THR A 72 -15.05 17.70 5.25
C THR A 72 -14.27 17.48 3.96
N LYS A 73 -13.56 18.51 3.47
CA LYS A 73 -12.65 18.39 2.31
C LYS A 73 -11.63 17.28 2.52
N MET A 74 -10.95 17.26 3.67
CA MET A 74 -9.94 16.24 3.98
C MET A 74 -10.54 14.82 3.90
N ARG A 75 -11.67 14.57 4.57
CA ARG A 75 -12.28 13.23 4.68
C ARG A 75 -12.92 12.70 3.40
N GLN A 76 -13.19 13.57 2.44
CA GLN A 76 -13.95 13.22 1.25
C GLN A 76 -13.12 13.29 -0.02
N ALA A 77 -12.15 14.21 -0.08
CA ALA A 77 -11.54 14.62 -1.33
C ALA A 77 -10.03 14.79 -1.25
N VAL A 78 -9.36 14.44 -0.15
CA VAL A 78 -7.90 14.52 -0.06
C VAL A 78 -7.32 13.14 0.24
N ALA A 79 -6.28 12.76 -0.48
CA ALA A 79 -5.47 11.59 -0.19
C ALA A 79 -3.99 11.87 -0.49
N GLY A 80 -3.12 11.14 0.20
CA GLY A 80 -1.68 11.16 -0.04
C GLY A 80 -1.07 9.79 0.17
N ASP A 81 0.23 9.68 -0.03
CA ASP A 81 0.96 8.43 0.19
C ASP A 81 0.94 8.05 1.69
N ILE A 82 1.03 6.74 1.94
CA ILE A 82 1.10 6.16 3.28
C ILE A 82 2.52 6.27 3.80
N THR A 83 2.64 6.75 5.03
CA THR A 83 3.91 6.94 5.74
C THR A 83 4.01 5.90 6.85
N LEU A 84 4.98 5.00 6.77
CA LEU A 84 5.26 4.02 7.83
C LEU A 84 6.56 4.39 8.55
N VAL A 85 6.49 4.61 9.86
CA VAL A 85 7.69 4.77 10.68
C VAL A 85 8.42 3.43 10.78
N SER A 86 9.68 3.38 10.35
CA SER A 86 10.47 2.14 10.23
C SER A 86 10.60 1.36 11.55
N GLU A 87 10.54 2.04 12.70
CA GLU A 87 10.63 1.42 14.04
C GLU A 87 9.32 0.77 14.50
N ILE A 88 8.19 1.10 13.88
CA ILE A 88 6.87 0.60 14.27
C ILE A 88 6.51 -0.59 13.37
N CYS A 89 6.22 -1.74 13.97
CA CYS A 89 5.68 -2.89 13.24
C CYS A 89 4.21 -2.62 12.86
N TYR A 90 3.94 -2.17 11.64
CA TYR A 90 2.57 -1.98 11.13
C TYR A 90 2.00 -3.29 10.58
N ILE A 91 2.77 -3.96 9.73
CA ILE A 91 2.39 -5.21 9.06
C ILE A 91 3.60 -6.13 8.96
N SER A 92 3.42 -7.40 9.33
CA SER A 92 4.51 -8.38 9.44
C SER A 92 5.23 -8.61 8.12
N GLU A 93 4.49 -8.58 7.01
CA GLU A 93 4.93 -8.87 5.66
C GLU A 93 5.96 -7.86 5.15
N LEU A 94 5.96 -6.63 5.70
CA LEU A 94 6.91 -5.55 5.37
C LEU A 94 8.02 -5.36 6.41
N MET A 95 8.12 -6.22 7.43
CA MET A 95 9.13 -6.09 8.47
C MET A 95 10.57 -6.13 7.94
N PRO A 96 10.94 -7.01 6.98
CA PRO A 96 12.28 -6.98 6.40
C PRO A 96 12.61 -5.62 5.77
N GLU A 97 11.68 -5.03 5.04
CA GLU A 97 11.83 -3.75 4.34
C GLU A 97 11.96 -2.60 5.34
N GLN A 98 11.10 -2.54 6.36
CA GLN A 98 11.18 -1.54 7.43
C GLN A 98 12.51 -1.63 8.19
N ASN A 99 12.99 -2.85 8.49
CA ASN A 99 14.29 -3.06 9.15
C ASN A 99 15.46 -2.63 8.25
N SER A 100 15.41 -2.92 6.94
CA SER A 100 16.42 -2.46 5.99
C SER A 100 16.45 -0.94 5.92
N ALA A 101 15.29 -0.29 5.84
CA ALA A 101 15.17 1.16 5.83
C ALA A 101 15.81 1.77 7.10
N LEU A 102 15.46 1.23 8.27
CA LEU A 102 16.00 1.68 9.56
C LEU A 102 17.53 1.54 9.65
N GLN A 103 18.09 0.40 9.21
CA GLN A 103 19.53 0.17 9.18
C GLN A 103 20.27 1.19 8.28
N ASN A 104 19.60 1.66 7.23
CA ASN A 104 20.11 2.68 6.32
C ASN A 104 19.72 4.11 6.71
N LYS A 105 19.34 4.33 7.98
CA LYS A 105 18.97 5.64 8.56
C LYS A 105 17.72 6.27 7.92
N MET A 106 16.88 5.47 7.27
CA MET A 106 15.59 5.91 6.74
C MET A 106 14.51 5.66 7.80
N VAL A 107 14.04 6.75 8.43
CA VAL A 107 13.06 6.70 9.53
C VAL A 107 11.64 6.41 9.03
N ILE A 108 11.37 6.68 7.75
CA ILE A 108 10.05 6.61 7.15
C ILE A 108 10.12 5.81 5.84
N VAL A 109 9.22 4.86 5.67
CA VAL A 109 8.94 4.21 4.37
C VAL A 109 7.67 4.84 3.80
N PHE A 110 7.74 5.32 2.56
CA PHE A 110 6.62 5.92 1.83
C PHE A 110 6.05 4.91 0.84
N ILE A 111 4.74 4.65 0.92
CA ILE A 111 4.04 3.69 0.07
C ILE A 111 2.87 4.39 -0.60
N PRO A 112 2.72 4.31 -1.94
CA PRO A 112 1.55 4.87 -2.61
C PRO A 112 0.23 4.32 -2.04
N ALA A 113 -0.77 5.17 -1.85
CA ALA A 113 -2.02 4.77 -1.20
C ALA A 113 -2.74 3.63 -1.94
N PHE A 114 -2.72 3.66 -3.28
CA PHE A 114 -3.34 2.63 -4.12
C PHE A 114 -2.60 1.29 -4.00
N VAL A 115 -1.26 1.31 -3.88
CA VAL A 115 -0.45 0.11 -3.65
C VAL A 115 -0.78 -0.49 -2.28
N MET A 116 -0.81 0.32 -1.23
CA MET A 116 -1.18 -0.14 0.11
C MET A 116 -2.63 -0.66 0.17
N LEU A 117 -3.55 -0.03 -0.57
CA LEU A 117 -4.94 -0.48 -0.66
C LEU A 117 -5.03 -1.89 -1.21
N HIS A 118 -4.46 -2.16 -2.39
CA HIS A 118 -4.51 -3.50 -2.99
C HIS A 118 -3.69 -4.52 -2.20
N PHE A 119 -2.60 -4.11 -1.57
CA PHE A 119 -1.82 -4.98 -0.69
C PHE A 119 -2.65 -5.48 0.51
N LEU A 120 -3.35 -4.57 1.20
CA LEU A 120 -4.20 -4.95 2.32
C LEU A 120 -5.43 -5.74 1.87
N GLU A 121 -5.99 -5.41 0.71
CA GLU A 121 -7.10 -6.14 0.08
C GLU A 121 -6.69 -7.60 -0.17
N PHE A 122 -5.55 -7.80 -0.84
CA PHE A 122 -4.94 -9.11 -1.08
C PHE A 122 -4.73 -9.90 0.22
N LEU A 123 -4.05 -9.28 1.21
CA LEU A 123 -3.71 -9.94 2.47
C LEU A 123 -4.96 -10.34 3.26
N CYS A 124 -5.99 -9.48 3.30
CA CYS A 124 -7.24 -9.80 3.97
C CYS A 124 -8.00 -10.92 3.26
N TYR A 125 -8.14 -10.85 1.93
CA TYR A 125 -8.85 -11.88 1.17
C TYR A 125 -8.14 -13.22 1.21
N ARG A 126 -6.81 -13.28 1.32
CA ARG A 126 -6.08 -14.56 1.47
C ARG A 126 -6.60 -15.41 2.64
N HIS A 127 -7.16 -14.78 3.67
CA HIS A 127 -7.73 -15.45 4.84
C HIS A 127 -9.25 -15.69 4.76
N ILE A 128 -9.90 -15.32 3.65
CA ILE A 128 -11.36 -15.38 3.47
C ILE A 128 -11.72 -16.09 2.17
N ASP A 129 -11.15 -15.67 1.04
CA ASP A 129 -11.46 -16.12 -0.31
C ASP A 129 -10.23 -15.96 -1.21
N THR A 130 -9.66 -17.08 -1.64
CA THR A 130 -8.44 -17.10 -2.48
C THR A 130 -8.67 -16.56 -3.89
N THR A 131 -9.90 -16.64 -4.41
CA THR A 131 -10.25 -16.08 -5.74
C THR A 131 -10.23 -14.56 -5.69
N LEU A 132 -10.84 -13.98 -4.64
CA LEU A 132 -10.81 -12.53 -4.43
C LEU A 132 -9.41 -12.04 -4.07
N SER A 133 -8.62 -12.86 -3.38
CA SER A 133 -7.21 -12.56 -3.11
C SER A 133 -6.41 -12.46 -4.42
N GLN A 134 -6.59 -13.42 -5.34
CA GLN A 134 -5.95 -13.37 -6.65
C GLN A 134 -6.38 -12.15 -7.45
N ALA A 135 -7.68 -11.82 -7.47
CA ALA A 135 -8.17 -10.62 -8.16
C ALA A 135 -7.52 -9.33 -7.62
N ALA A 136 -7.34 -9.20 -6.29
CA ALA A 136 -6.66 -8.06 -5.70
C ALA A 136 -5.16 -7.99 -6.08
N LEU A 137 -4.50 -9.15 -6.23
CA LEU A 137 -3.12 -9.23 -6.73
C LEU A 137 -3.04 -8.82 -8.21
N ASP A 138 -4.01 -9.23 -9.03
CA ASP A 138 -4.05 -8.87 -10.44
C ASP A 138 -4.22 -7.35 -10.62
N GLU A 139 -5.08 -6.72 -9.83
CA GLU A 139 -5.24 -5.25 -9.79
C GLU A 139 -3.94 -4.55 -9.35
N LEU A 140 -3.26 -5.06 -8.31
CA LEU A 140 -1.96 -4.54 -7.90
C LEU A 140 -0.92 -4.67 -9.01
N GLN A 141 -0.91 -5.80 -9.74
CA GLN A 141 0.01 -6.02 -10.85
C GLN A 141 -0.27 -5.04 -11.99
N VAL A 142 -1.54 -4.83 -12.36
CA VAL A 142 -1.91 -3.85 -13.38
C VAL A 142 -1.43 -2.46 -12.98
N LEU A 143 -1.67 -2.05 -11.73
CA LEU A 143 -1.24 -0.76 -11.19
C LEU A 143 0.29 -0.59 -11.28
N VAL A 144 1.06 -1.54 -10.76
CA VAL A 144 2.53 -1.44 -10.69
C VAL A 144 3.19 -1.45 -12.08
N HIS A 145 2.66 -2.25 -13.02
CA HIS A 145 3.22 -2.34 -14.37
C HIS A 145 2.86 -1.16 -15.28
N HIS A 146 1.63 -0.63 -15.16
CA HIS A 146 1.08 0.27 -16.19
C HIS A 146 0.92 1.72 -15.73
N ASP A 147 0.99 2.01 -14.42
CA ASP A 147 0.84 3.38 -13.93
C ASP A 147 1.93 4.30 -14.48
N GLN A 148 1.49 5.38 -15.14
CA GLN A 148 2.34 6.38 -15.78
C GLN A 148 2.68 7.55 -14.84
N GLY A 149 2.77 7.30 -13.53
CA GLY A 149 3.09 8.32 -12.53
C GLY A 149 1.88 9.01 -11.90
N LEU A 150 0.66 8.59 -12.24
CA LEU A 150 -0.57 9.19 -11.73
C LEU A 150 -0.82 8.77 -10.28
N TYR A 151 -0.70 7.47 -9.99
CA TYR A 151 -0.97 6.91 -8.68
C TYR A 151 0.31 6.47 -7.95
N ILE A 152 1.34 6.05 -8.69
CA ILE A 152 2.63 5.66 -8.15
C ILE A 152 3.64 6.73 -8.53
N ASN A 153 4.14 7.47 -7.53
CA ASN A 153 5.24 8.38 -7.80
C ASN A 153 6.49 7.63 -8.25
N ASP A 154 7.23 8.20 -9.21
CA ASP A 154 8.50 7.64 -9.67
C ASP A 154 9.51 7.39 -8.52
N LEU A 155 9.47 8.21 -7.45
CA LEU A 155 10.34 8.02 -6.28
C LEU A 155 9.98 6.78 -5.45
N TYR A 156 8.73 6.31 -5.47
CA TYR A 156 8.24 5.22 -4.61
C TYR A 156 7.98 3.93 -5.40
N ARG A 157 8.53 3.82 -6.60
CA ARG A 157 8.42 2.60 -7.42
C ARG A 157 9.18 1.43 -6.81
N ASP A 158 10.28 1.67 -6.10
CA ASP A 158 11.07 0.62 -5.43
C ASP A 158 10.19 -0.24 -4.51
N ILE A 159 9.49 0.38 -3.56
CA ILE A 159 8.59 -0.33 -2.63
C ILE A 159 7.33 -0.87 -3.32
N SER A 160 6.89 -0.27 -4.42
CA SER A 160 5.71 -0.74 -5.16
C SER A 160 5.98 -2.09 -5.82
N TRP A 161 7.14 -2.22 -6.47
CA TRP A 161 7.62 -3.50 -7.00
C TRP A 161 7.92 -4.51 -5.89
N GLU A 162 8.49 -4.06 -4.78
CA GLU A 162 8.72 -4.92 -3.62
C GLU A 162 7.42 -5.56 -3.10
N ILE A 163 6.38 -4.74 -2.90
CA ILE A 163 5.08 -5.21 -2.40
C ILE A 163 4.43 -6.19 -3.38
N LEU A 164 4.49 -5.92 -4.69
CA LEU A 164 4.01 -6.87 -5.70
C LEU A 164 4.75 -8.21 -5.60
N GLY A 165 6.09 -8.17 -5.48
CA GLY A 165 6.92 -9.37 -5.30
C GLY A 165 6.56 -10.15 -4.03
N ILE A 166 6.28 -9.46 -2.92
CA ILE A 166 5.83 -10.09 -1.66
C ILE A 166 4.52 -10.85 -1.87
N CYS A 167 3.52 -10.24 -2.52
CA CYS A 167 2.25 -10.91 -2.81
C CYS A 167 2.42 -12.14 -3.70
N GLN A 168 3.23 -12.02 -4.75
CA GLN A 168 3.54 -13.13 -5.66
C GLN A 168 4.29 -14.26 -4.93
N GLN A 169 5.24 -13.94 -4.06
CA GLN A 169 5.95 -14.92 -3.24
C GLN A 169 5.00 -15.64 -2.28
N ILE A 170 4.09 -14.90 -1.63
CA ILE A 170 3.08 -15.48 -0.71
C ILE A 170 2.15 -16.47 -1.42
N THR A 171 1.83 -16.23 -2.69
CA THR A 171 1.00 -17.14 -3.51
C THR A 171 1.76 -18.32 -4.10
N GLY A 172 3.09 -18.39 -3.92
CA GLY A 172 3.94 -19.43 -4.51
C GLY A 172 4.33 -19.16 -5.96
N ASN A 173 3.99 -17.99 -6.51
CA ASN A 173 4.37 -17.57 -7.87
C ASN A 173 5.81 -17.04 -7.87
N LEU A 174 6.77 -17.94 -7.68
CA LEU A 174 8.17 -17.61 -7.42
C LEU A 174 8.86 -16.89 -8.59
N GLN A 175 8.58 -17.25 -9.85
CA GLN A 175 9.18 -16.61 -11.02
C GLN A 175 8.72 -15.14 -11.17
N PRO A 176 7.41 -14.83 -11.15
CA PRO A 176 6.94 -13.45 -11.06
C PRO A 176 7.51 -12.68 -9.85
N ALA A 177 7.56 -13.31 -8.68
CA ALA A 177 8.10 -12.68 -7.47
C ALA A 177 9.56 -12.26 -7.67
N LEU A 178 10.40 -13.15 -8.21
CA LEU A 178 11.79 -12.87 -8.52
C LEU A 178 11.92 -11.69 -9.49
N TYR A 179 11.12 -11.67 -10.55
CA TYR A 179 11.10 -10.56 -11.50
C TYR A 179 10.74 -9.24 -10.80
N SER A 180 9.70 -9.22 -9.96
CA SER A 180 9.29 -8.02 -9.22
C SER A 180 10.38 -7.51 -8.28
N PHE A 181 11.06 -8.39 -7.54
CA PHE A 181 12.19 -8.01 -6.69
C PHE A 181 13.39 -7.46 -7.50
N GLN A 182 13.66 -8.04 -8.68
CA GLN A 182 14.68 -7.50 -9.58
C GLN A 182 14.28 -6.10 -10.08
N GLN A 183 13.02 -5.90 -10.48
CA GLN A 183 12.52 -4.58 -10.87
C GLN A 183 12.66 -3.57 -9.72
N SER A 184 12.31 -3.94 -8.49
CA SER A 184 12.51 -3.12 -7.27
C SER A 184 13.96 -2.60 -7.17
N LEU A 185 14.97 -3.47 -7.39
CA LEU A 185 16.39 -3.08 -7.36
C LEU A 185 16.83 -2.15 -8.50
N THR A 186 16.11 -2.13 -9.63
CA THR A 186 16.41 -1.21 -10.75
C THR A 186 15.86 0.20 -10.54
N GLN A 187 14.92 0.38 -9.62
CA GLN A 187 14.29 1.68 -9.35
C GLN A 187 15.20 2.59 -8.52
N TYR A 188 14.86 3.88 -8.47
CA TYR A 188 15.51 4.80 -7.55
C TYR A 188 15.25 4.36 -6.11
N PRO A 189 16.30 4.07 -5.30
CA PRO A 189 16.12 3.46 -4.00
C PRO A 189 15.80 4.52 -2.94
N TYR A 190 14.59 5.05 -2.97
CA TYR A 190 14.13 6.05 -2.03
C TYR A 190 13.93 5.46 -0.64
N ASN A 191 13.28 4.29 -0.56
CA ASN A 191 12.89 3.66 0.70
C ASN A 191 14.03 2.88 1.38
N LYS A 192 15.19 2.75 0.74
CA LYS A 192 16.40 2.08 1.28
C LYS A 192 16.18 0.61 1.69
N ILE A 193 15.41 -0.11 0.89
CA ILE A 193 14.98 -1.49 1.15
C ILE A 193 15.85 -2.58 0.52
N GLN A 194 16.90 -2.22 -0.22
CA GLN A 194 17.61 -3.15 -1.11
C GLN A 194 18.21 -4.36 -0.40
N THR A 195 18.66 -4.21 0.86
CA THR A 195 19.17 -5.34 1.66
C THR A 195 18.06 -6.37 1.92
N ALA A 196 16.82 -5.92 2.16
CA ALA A 196 15.67 -6.82 2.31
C ALA A 196 15.34 -7.48 0.96
N THR A 197 15.27 -6.70 -0.11
CA THR A 197 15.00 -7.20 -1.47
C THR A 197 16.00 -8.28 -1.89
N GLN A 198 17.29 -8.07 -1.66
CA GLN A 198 18.34 -9.05 -1.97
C GLN A 198 18.17 -10.35 -1.19
N ARG A 199 17.77 -10.29 0.08
CA ARG A 199 17.46 -11.50 0.88
C ARG A 199 16.26 -12.24 0.31
N ARG A 200 15.18 -11.52 -0.05
CA ARG A 200 14.02 -12.16 -0.69
C ARG A 200 14.37 -12.85 -2.00
N ILE A 201 15.22 -12.24 -2.82
CA ILE A 201 15.72 -12.87 -4.05
C ILE A 201 16.44 -14.18 -3.74
N GLN A 202 17.32 -14.20 -2.72
CA GLN A 202 18.00 -15.42 -2.29
C GLN A 202 17.02 -16.49 -1.80
N ASP A 203 16.05 -16.11 -0.98
CA ASP A 203 15.01 -17.02 -0.46
C ASP A 203 14.18 -17.63 -1.59
N VAL A 204 13.79 -16.82 -2.58
CA VAL A 204 13.05 -17.28 -3.77
C VAL A 204 13.90 -18.23 -4.61
N ILE A 205 15.16 -17.90 -4.89
CA ILE A 205 16.07 -18.76 -5.66
C ILE A 205 16.27 -20.12 -4.98
N GLN A 206 16.45 -20.15 -3.67
CA GLN A 206 16.60 -21.39 -2.90
C GLN A 206 15.32 -22.24 -2.87
N SER A 207 14.17 -21.62 -3.08
CA SER A 207 12.86 -22.30 -3.09
C SER A 207 12.47 -22.84 -4.46
N ILE A 208 13.17 -22.48 -5.53
CA ILE A 208 12.94 -23.02 -6.88
C ILE A 208 13.60 -24.39 -6.97
N PRO A 209 12.85 -25.48 -7.25
CA PRO A 209 13.44 -26.80 -7.42
C PRO A 209 14.45 -26.79 -8.58
N LEU A 210 15.64 -27.35 -8.36
CA LEU A 210 16.54 -27.71 -9.44
C LEU A 210 15.87 -28.83 -10.24
N ILE A 211 15.52 -28.55 -11.49
CA ILE A 211 15.04 -29.54 -12.46
C ILE A 211 16.24 -30.33 -12.98
#